data_AF-A0A843H0I1-F1
#
_entry.id   AF-A0A843H0I1-F1
#
_cell.length_a   1.000
_cell.length_b   1.000
_cell.length_c   1.000
_cell.angle_alpha   90.00
_cell.angle_beta   90.00
_cell.angle_gamma   90.00
#
_symmetry.space_group_name_H-M   'P 1'
#
loop_
_entity.id
_entity.type
_entity.pdbx_description
1 polymer ?
#
loop_
_entity_poly.entity_id
_entity_poly.type
_entity_poly.pdbx_seq_one_letter_code
_entity_poly.pdbx_strand_id
1 'polypeptide(L)'
;MFANCTSLSSAPELPATELSGIRNYFWMFAGCINLTDAPYLPATTLCGFCYTGMFANCSKLSSVSVNFTAWGDMNYWLSGVAANGIFTKPEALSEEYGQNRIPSGWLVQQFTTPEPEEPPPSEQV
;
A
#
# COMPACT_ATOMS: atom_id res chain seq x y z
N MET A 1 -17.91 -0.39 1.18
CA MET A 1 -17.05 0.31 2.16
C MET A 1 -17.01 -0.55 3.40
N PHE A 2 -15.83 -0.86 3.95
CA PHE A 2 -15.60 -1.80 5.05
C PHE A 2 -15.13 -1.09 6.33
N ALA A 3 -15.54 0.16 6.55
CA ALA A 3 -15.13 0.90 7.74
C ALA A 3 -15.69 0.28 9.02
N ASN A 4 -14.86 0.22 10.07
CA ASN A 4 -15.10 -0.37 11.38
C ASN A 4 -15.44 -1.87 11.33
N CYS A 5 -15.03 -2.56 10.28
CA CYS A 5 -15.16 -4.02 10.21
C CYS A 5 -14.12 -4.68 11.10
N THR A 6 -14.43 -4.78 12.40
CA THR A 6 -13.55 -5.39 13.39
C THR A 6 -13.33 -6.88 13.14
N SER A 7 -14.22 -7.59 12.45
CA SER A 7 -14.04 -9.00 12.09
C SER A 7 -13.23 -9.23 10.81
N LEU A 8 -12.87 -8.17 10.08
CA LEU A 8 -12.15 -8.30 8.81
C LEU A 8 -10.66 -8.56 9.08
N SER A 9 -10.23 -9.81 8.87
CA SER A 9 -8.83 -10.21 8.99
C SER A 9 -8.03 -10.05 7.71
N SER A 10 -8.70 -10.16 6.56
CA SER A 10 -8.12 -9.97 5.22
C SER A 10 -9.04 -9.13 4.37
N ALA A 11 -8.47 -8.15 3.67
CA ALA A 11 -9.22 -7.27 2.80
C ALA A 11 -9.31 -7.83 1.37
N PRO A 12 -10.43 -7.62 0.67
CA PRO A 12 -10.55 -8.01 -0.73
C PRO A 12 -9.63 -7.19 -1.62
N GLU A 13 -9.16 -7.80 -2.71
CA GLU A 13 -8.36 -7.13 -3.74
C GLU A 13 -9.14 -5.95 -4.36
N LEU A 14 -8.42 -4.85 -4.63
CA LEU A 14 -8.99 -3.67 -5.26
C LEU A 14 -8.63 -3.67 -6.75
N PRO A 15 -9.60 -3.76 -7.68
CA PRO A 15 -9.30 -3.90 -9.10
C PRO A 15 -8.90 -2.58 -9.78
N ALA A 16 -9.03 -1.43 -9.11
CA ALA A 16 -8.81 -0.13 -9.74
C ALA A 16 -7.32 0.18 -9.90
N THR A 17 -6.86 0.15 -11.14
CA THR A 17 -5.50 0.53 -11.57
C THR A 17 -5.34 2.04 -11.81
N GLU A 18 -6.45 2.76 -12.00
CA GLU A 18 -6.47 4.21 -12.16
C GLU A 18 -7.59 4.82 -11.33
N LEU A 19 -7.24 5.76 -10.45
CA LEU A 19 -8.20 6.50 -9.65
C LEU A 19 -8.32 7.92 -10.18
N SER A 20 -9.28 8.14 -11.07
CA SER A 20 -9.51 9.43 -11.74
C SER A 20 -10.51 10.34 -11.00
N GLY A 21 -11.39 9.77 -10.17
CA GLY A 21 -12.37 10.54 -9.38
C GLY A 21 -11.81 10.97 -8.02
N ILE A 22 -12.27 12.11 -7.48
CA ILE A 22 -11.88 12.60 -6.15
C ILE A 22 -12.39 11.66 -5.04
N ARG A 23 -11.59 11.41 -4.00
CA ARG A 23 -11.96 10.58 -2.81
C ARG A 23 -12.32 9.12 -3.09
N ASN A 24 -11.77 8.50 -4.14
CA ASN A 24 -11.92 7.06 -4.34
C ASN A 24 -11.23 6.27 -3.21
N TYR A 25 -11.96 5.36 -2.56
CA TYR A 25 -11.49 4.54 -1.42
C TYR A 25 -11.18 5.30 -0.12
N PHE A 26 -11.72 6.52 0.00
CA PHE A 26 -11.67 7.33 1.21
C PHE A 26 -12.22 6.55 2.42
N TRP A 27 -11.40 6.40 3.48
CA TRP A 27 -11.76 5.70 4.73
C TRP A 27 -12.31 4.27 4.56
N MET A 28 -11.96 3.59 3.46
CA MET A 28 -12.61 2.33 3.09
C MET A 28 -12.45 1.22 4.13
N PHE A 29 -11.30 1.13 4.80
CA PHE A 29 -10.97 0.12 5.81
C PHE A 29 -10.66 0.73 7.19
N ALA A 30 -11.02 1.99 7.41
CA ALA A 30 -10.73 2.65 8.67
C ALA A 30 -11.40 1.92 9.84
N GLY A 31 -10.68 1.64 10.92
CA GLY A 31 -11.17 0.97 12.12
C GLY A 31 -11.20 -0.56 12.03
N CYS A 32 -10.58 -1.16 11.01
CA CYS A 32 -10.44 -2.62 10.91
C CYS A 32 -9.32 -3.11 11.84
N ILE A 33 -9.63 -3.26 13.13
CA ILE A 33 -8.64 -3.60 14.17
C ILE A 33 -8.04 -5.02 14.04
N ASN A 34 -8.71 -5.95 13.34
CA ASN A 34 -8.19 -7.29 13.12
C ASN A 34 -7.53 -7.48 11.74
N LEU A 35 -7.48 -6.43 10.91
CA LEU A 35 -6.84 -6.49 9.61
C LEU A 35 -5.32 -6.50 9.81
N THR A 36 -4.68 -7.61 9.47
CA THR A 36 -3.21 -7.77 9.56
C THR A 36 -2.50 -7.34 8.28
N ASP A 37 -3.16 -7.59 7.15
CA ASP A 37 -2.62 -7.39 5.80
C ASP A 37 -3.56 -6.50 5.00
N ALA A 38 -3.02 -5.41 4.45
CA ALA A 38 -3.76 -4.56 3.54
C ALA A 38 -3.88 -5.26 2.17
N PRO A 39 -4.96 -4.97 1.43
CA PRO A 39 -5.07 -5.45 0.07
C PRO A 39 -4.02 -4.77 -0.81
N TYR A 40 -3.59 -5.46 -1.87
CA TYR A 40 -2.74 -4.87 -2.89
C TYR A 40 -3.46 -3.67 -3.53
N LEU A 41 -2.76 -2.53 -3.63
CA LEU A 41 -3.25 -1.31 -4.25
C LEU A 41 -2.62 -1.17 -5.65
N PRO A 42 -3.26 -1.69 -6.73
CA PRO A 42 -2.66 -1.68 -8.07
C PRO A 42 -2.71 -0.31 -8.74
N ALA A 43 -3.31 0.70 -8.11
CA ALA A 43 -3.46 2.03 -8.66
C ALA A 43 -2.10 2.65 -8.97
N THR A 44 -1.80 2.93 -10.23
CA THR A 44 -0.57 3.62 -10.65
C THR A 44 -0.72 5.13 -10.51
N THR A 45 -1.94 5.62 -10.80
CA THR A 45 -2.32 7.03 -10.74
C THR A 45 -3.32 7.26 -9.62
N LEU A 46 -3.00 8.20 -8.73
CA LEU A 46 -3.84 8.58 -7.60
C LEU A 46 -4.48 9.95 -7.79
N CYS A 47 -5.78 10.03 -7.52
CA CYS A 47 -6.47 11.31 -7.37
C CYS A 47 -6.11 12.01 -6.05
N GLY A 48 -6.46 13.30 -5.96
CA GLY A 48 -6.50 14.00 -4.69
C GLY A 48 -7.46 13.34 -3.69
N PHE A 49 -6.96 13.05 -2.48
CA PHE A 49 -7.71 12.48 -1.36
C PHE A 49 -8.20 11.04 -1.51
N CYS A 50 -7.75 10.30 -2.54
CA CYS A 50 -8.15 8.92 -2.78
C CYS A 50 -7.95 8.04 -1.52
N TYR A 51 -6.72 7.85 -1.06
CA TYR A 51 -6.42 6.99 0.08
C TYR A 51 -6.45 7.67 1.45
N THR A 52 -7.01 8.88 1.54
CA THR A 52 -7.07 9.57 2.84
C THR A 52 -7.83 8.73 3.87
N GLY A 53 -7.20 8.50 5.03
CA GLY A 53 -7.74 7.70 6.13
C GLY A 53 -8.05 6.24 5.81
N MET A 54 -7.57 5.70 4.67
CA MET A 54 -7.99 4.38 4.18
C MET A 54 -7.85 3.25 5.21
N PHE A 55 -6.75 3.22 5.97
CA PHE A 55 -6.47 2.24 7.03
C PHE A 55 -6.30 2.89 8.40
N ALA A 56 -6.95 4.04 8.63
CA ALA A 56 -6.86 4.72 9.91
C ALA A 56 -7.40 3.81 11.03
N ASN A 57 -6.69 3.72 12.16
CA ASN A 57 -7.02 2.89 13.32
C ASN A 57 -7.06 1.37 13.06
N CYS A 58 -6.35 0.88 12.04
CA CYS A 58 -6.13 -0.56 11.85
C CYS A 58 -4.95 -1.04 12.69
N SER A 59 -5.15 -1.19 14.01
CA SER A 59 -4.07 -1.39 14.98
C SER A 59 -3.19 -2.63 14.78
N LYS A 60 -3.69 -3.67 14.10
CA LYS A 60 -2.92 -4.88 13.75
C LYS A 60 -2.31 -4.85 12.35
N LEU A 61 -2.58 -3.82 11.57
CA LEU A 61 -2.11 -3.75 10.19
C LEU A 61 -0.59 -3.55 10.18
N SER A 62 0.13 -4.50 9.62
CA SER A 62 1.59 -4.52 9.57
C SER A 62 2.15 -4.82 8.18
N SER A 63 1.32 -4.96 7.16
CA SER A 63 1.75 -5.23 5.78
C SER A 63 0.92 -4.41 4.81
N VAL A 64 1.58 -3.61 3.97
CA VAL A 64 0.94 -2.78 2.93
C VAL A 64 1.75 -2.85 1.64
N SER A 65 1.07 -3.18 0.54
CA SER A 65 1.67 -3.25 -0.80
C SER A 65 0.95 -2.31 -1.76
N VAL A 66 1.70 -1.47 -2.46
CA VAL A 66 1.15 -0.42 -3.34
C VAL A 66 1.85 -0.39 -4.68
N ASN A 67 1.21 0.16 -5.72
CA ASN A 67 1.78 0.25 -7.07
C ASN A 67 1.74 1.67 -7.68
N PHE A 68 1.42 2.70 -6.89
CA PHE A 68 1.44 4.07 -7.39
C PHE A 68 2.86 4.59 -7.58
N THR A 69 3.05 5.47 -8.55
CA THR A 69 4.37 6.07 -8.86
C THR A 69 4.56 7.45 -8.22
N ALA A 70 3.46 8.07 -7.80
CA ALA A 70 3.46 9.37 -7.14
C ALA A 70 2.56 9.39 -5.90
N TRP A 71 3.02 10.12 -4.88
CA TRP A 71 2.28 10.35 -3.66
C TRP A 71 1.13 11.35 -3.90
N GLY A 72 -0.12 10.91 -3.82
CA GLY A 72 -1.30 11.82 -3.84
C GLY A 72 -1.57 12.49 -2.49
N ASP A 73 -2.65 13.24 -2.31
CA ASP A 73 -3.02 13.73 -0.96
C ASP A 73 -3.66 12.60 -0.13
N MET A 74 -2.91 11.97 0.77
CA MET A 74 -3.37 10.79 1.54
C MET A 74 -3.08 10.92 3.05
N ASN A 75 -3.62 12.00 3.63
CA ASN A 75 -3.47 12.27 5.05
C ASN A 75 -4.06 11.13 5.91
N TYR A 76 -3.38 10.81 7.01
CA TYR A 76 -3.81 9.83 8.02
C TYR A 76 -4.08 8.41 7.50
N TRP A 77 -3.64 8.06 6.29
CA TRP A 77 -4.00 6.78 5.68
C TRP A 77 -3.51 5.55 6.47
N LEU A 78 -2.34 5.66 7.12
CA LEU A 78 -1.77 4.67 8.05
C LEU A 78 -1.69 5.22 9.49
N SER A 79 -2.63 6.07 9.88
CA SER A 79 -2.68 6.57 11.26
C SER A 79 -3.17 5.50 12.22
N GLY A 80 -2.46 5.25 13.33
CA GLY A 80 -2.91 4.28 14.35
C GLY A 80 -2.82 2.82 13.89
N VAL A 81 -1.92 2.51 12.97
CA VAL A 81 -1.57 1.14 12.56
C VAL A 81 -0.52 0.52 13.50
N ALA A 82 -0.08 -0.71 13.21
CA ALA A 82 0.94 -1.37 14.02
C ALA A 82 2.25 -0.54 14.05
N ALA A 83 2.96 -0.60 15.18
CA ALA A 83 4.20 0.13 15.37
C ALA A 83 5.28 -0.27 14.35
N ASN A 84 5.29 -1.54 13.96
CA ASN A 84 6.21 -2.11 12.99
C ASN A 84 5.42 -2.77 11.86
N GLY A 85 5.98 -2.74 10.67
CA GLY A 85 5.37 -3.36 9.50
C GLY A 85 6.28 -3.33 8.28
N ILE A 86 5.75 -3.81 7.16
CA ILE A 86 6.40 -3.86 5.87
C ILE A 86 5.59 -3.02 4.90
N PHE A 87 6.25 -2.07 4.25
CA PHE A 87 5.70 -1.24 3.18
C PHE A 87 6.39 -1.60 1.87
N THR A 88 5.68 -2.24 0.95
CA THR A 88 6.19 -2.62 -0.36
C THR A 88 5.80 -1.56 -1.40
N LYS A 89 6.79 -0.92 -2.00
CA LYS A 89 6.63 0.11 -3.05
C LYS A 89 7.14 -0.37 -4.41
N PRO A 90 6.66 0.19 -5.53
CA PRO A 90 7.30 -0.02 -6.82
C PRO A 90 8.60 0.80 -6.91
N GLU A 91 9.51 0.37 -7.77
CA GLU A 91 10.75 1.10 -8.06
C GLU A 91 10.46 2.53 -8.55
N ALA A 92 9.40 2.67 -9.36
CA ALA A 92 8.96 3.95 -9.91
C ALA A 92 8.34 4.92 -8.88
N LEU A 93 8.14 4.52 -7.61
CA LEU A 93 7.62 5.44 -6.59
C LEU A 93 8.70 6.44 -6.17
N SER A 94 8.45 7.71 -6.50
CA SER A 94 9.30 8.83 -6.08
C SER A 94 9.56 8.84 -4.56
N GLU A 95 10.84 8.97 -4.19
CA GLU A 95 11.27 8.99 -2.79
C GLU A 95 11.13 10.38 -2.14
N GLU A 96 10.93 11.42 -2.96
CA GLU A 96 11.01 12.83 -2.59
C GLU A 96 9.97 13.27 -1.54
N TYR A 97 8.93 12.48 -1.27
CA TYR A 97 7.84 12.83 -0.33
C TYR A 97 7.36 11.69 0.58
N GLY A 98 8.10 10.56 0.64
CA GLY A 98 7.63 9.35 1.34
C GLY A 98 7.79 9.34 2.86
N GLN A 99 8.69 10.16 3.42
CA GLN A 99 9.16 9.97 4.80
C GLN A 99 8.12 10.23 5.90
N ASN A 100 7.11 11.06 5.65
CA ASN A 100 6.07 11.36 6.66
C ASN A 100 4.78 10.56 6.48
N ARG A 101 4.72 9.68 5.47
CA ARG A 101 3.49 8.96 5.08
C ARG A 101 3.53 7.49 5.45
N ILE A 102 4.73 6.95 5.64
CA ILE A 102 4.96 5.60 6.14
C ILE A 102 5.31 5.74 7.63
N PRO A 103 4.74 4.92 8.53
CA PRO A 103 5.12 4.96 9.93
C PRO A 103 6.61 4.65 10.11
N SER A 104 7.30 5.37 11.00
CA SER A 104 8.76 5.31 11.14
C SER A 104 9.32 3.94 11.54
N GLY A 105 8.50 3.06 12.14
CA GLY A 105 8.89 1.70 12.49
C GLY A 105 8.72 0.67 11.36
N TRP A 106 8.32 1.12 10.16
CA TRP A 106 8.07 0.22 9.04
C TRP A 106 9.28 0.08 8.13
N LEU A 107 9.52 -1.15 7.69
CA LEU A 107 10.54 -1.49 6.71
C LEU A 107 9.99 -1.23 5.31
N VAL A 108 10.72 -0.45 4.52
CA VAL A 108 10.36 -0.19 3.12
C VAL A 108 11.04 -1.22 2.22
N GLN A 109 10.26 -1.99 1.49
CA GLN A 109 10.70 -2.95 0.48
C GLN A 109 10.31 -2.45 -0.92
N GLN A 110 11.08 -2.81 -1.93
CA GLN A 110 10.68 -2.61 -3.33
C GLN A 110 10.14 -3.92 -3.91
N PHE A 111 9.22 -3.86 -4.88
CA PHE A 111 9.00 -5.01 -5.76
C PHE A 111 10.32 -5.31 -6.43
N THR A 112 11.02 -6.32 -5.94
CA THR A 112 12.10 -6.93 -6.71
C THR A 112 11.40 -7.61 -7.87
N THR A 113 11.40 -6.97 -9.05
CA THR A 113 11.30 -7.73 -10.29
C THR A 113 12.34 -8.83 -10.14
N PRO A 114 12.00 -10.12 -10.25
CA PRO A 114 13.03 -11.14 -10.33
C PRO A 114 13.89 -10.71 -11.52
N GLU A 115 15.12 -10.29 -11.24
CA GLU A 115 16.16 -10.11 -12.25
C GLU A 115 16.06 -11.35 -13.13
N PRO A 116 15.83 -11.22 -14.46
CA PRO A 116 15.74 -12.39 -15.30
C PRO A 116 17.03 -13.15 -15.07
N GLU A 117 16.94 -14.34 -14.46
CA GLU A 117 18.11 -15.18 -14.22
C GLU A 117 18.89 -15.21 -15.53
N GLU A 118 20.09 -14.63 -15.54
CA GLU A 118 20.97 -14.76 -16.70
C GLU A 118 21.03 -16.26 -16.99
N PRO A 119 20.68 -16.71 -18.21
CA PRO A 119 20.76 -18.12 -18.52
C PRO A 119 22.20 -18.58 -18.23
N PRO A 120 22.37 -19.73 -17.56
CA PRO A 120 23.70 -20.20 -17.16
C PRO A 120 24.63 -20.25 -18.40
N PRO A 121 25.93 -19.92 -18.26
CA PRO A 121 26.88 -19.77 -19.37
C PRO A 121 27.30 -21.12 -19.96
N SER A 122 26.34 -21.94 -20.38
CA SER A 122 26.58 -23.29 -20.91
C SER A 122 25.60 -23.64 -22.03
N GLU A 123 25.68 -22.91 -23.14
CA GLU A 123 25.41 -23.45 -24.48
C GLU A 123 26.09 -22.56 -25.54
N GLN A 124 27.42 -22.53 -25.49
CA GLN A 124 28.28 -22.18 -26.62
C GLN A 124 28.90 -23.49 -27.09
N VAL A 125 28.17 -24.23 -27.94
CA VAL A 125 28.70 -25.33 -28.74
C VAL A 125 28.38 -25.05 -30.20
#